data_AF-A0A4Q3URB6-F1
#
_entry.id   AF-A0A4Q3URB6-F1
#
_cell.length_a   1.000
_cell.length_b   1.000
_cell.length_c   1.000
_cell.angle_alpha   90.00
_cell.angle_beta   90.00
_cell.angle_gamma   90.00
#
_symmetry.space_group_name_H-M   'P 1'
#
loop_
_entity.id
_entity.type
_entity.pdbx_description
1 polymer ?
#
loop_
_entity_poly.entity_id
_entity_poly.type
_entity_poly.pdbx_seq_one_letter_code
_entity_poly.pdbx_strand_id
1 'polypeptide(L)'
;MAVLNVGEGPGGYNEKLAALLETETQMGERAALLSDIADALSHFPDAVEIGSDHIAYADRHIDAAEWTSLRDIATLVHTWREQRAGVDAMWHAMSVEERATVNAPPAMGGADATRAWV
;
A
#
# COMPACT_ATOMS: atom_id res chain seq x y z
N MET A 1 16.21 -36.00 6.74
CA MET A 1 16.15 -34.55 6.49
C MET A 1 14.69 -34.17 6.45
N ALA A 2 14.21 -33.43 7.45
CA ALA A 2 12.83 -32.97 7.49
C ALA A 2 12.68 -31.81 6.52
N VAL A 3 11.80 -31.97 5.53
CA VAL A 3 11.29 -30.86 4.71
C VAL A 3 10.51 -30.00 5.68
N LEU A 4 11.03 -28.81 5.99
CA LEU A 4 10.25 -27.81 6.71
C LEU A 4 9.04 -27.49 5.83
N ASN A 5 7.86 -27.91 6.27
CA ASN A 5 6.60 -27.47 5.69
C ASN A 5 6.59 -25.94 5.74
N VAL A 6 6.70 -25.29 4.58
CA VAL A 6 6.68 -23.82 4.40
C VAL A 6 5.28 -23.23 4.69
N GLY A 7 4.49 -23.86 5.57
CA GLY A 7 3.07 -23.54 5.78
C GLY A 7 2.50 -23.79 7.18
N GLU A 8 3.30 -24.05 8.22
CA GLU A 8 2.77 -24.40 9.56
C GLU A 8 2.96 -23.30 10.62
N GLY A 9 2.85 -22.04 10.21
CA GLY A 9 2.61 -20.92 11.12
C GLY A 9 1.47 -20.05 10.57
N PRO A 10 0.68 -19.36 11.42
CA PRO A 10 -0.29 -18.39 10.91
C PRO A 10 0.42 -17.33 10.07
N GLY A 11 -0.01 -17.12 8.82
CA GLY A 11 0.58 -16.16 7.89
C GLY A 11 1.69 -16.73 7.01
N GLY A 12 1.37 -17.64 6.08
CA GLY A 12 2.34 -18.16 5.10
C GLY A 12 2.92 -17.05 4.20
N TYR A 13 3.98 -17.33 3.44
CA TYR A 13 4.65 -16.30 2.61
C TYR A 13 3.68 -15.57 1.69
N ASN A 14 2.81 -16.30 0.99
CA ASN A 14 1.83 -15.70 0.06
C ASN A 14 0.81 -14.82 0.79
N GLU A 15 0.40 -15.17 2.01
CA GLU A 15 -0.52 -14.36 2.80
C GLU A 15 0.16 -13.07 3.28
N LYS A 16 1.41 -13.16 3.72
CA LYS A 16 2.21 -11.99 4.11
C LYS A 16 2.54 -11.09 2.92
N LEU A 17 2.82 -11.68 1.76
CA LEU A 17 3.01 -10.94 0.51
C LEU A 17 1.70 -10.24 0.11
N ALA A 18 0.55 -10.91 0.18
CA ALA A 18 -0.74 -10.29 -0.11
C ALA A 18 -1.04 -9.11 0.84
N ALA A 19 -0.76 -9.26 2.14
CA ALA A 19 -0.94 -8.19 3.12
C ALA A 19 -0.02 -6.98 2.86
N LEU A 20 1.22 -7.23 2.42
CA LEU A 20 2.14 -6.18 1.99
C LEU A 20 1.60 -5.44 0.76
N LEU A 21 1.16 -6.18 -0.27
CA LEU A 21 0.61 -5.61 -1.50
C LEU A 21 -0.64 -4.77 -1.23
N GLU A 22 -1.53 -5.24 -0.36
CA GLU A 22 -2.71 -4.50 0.07
C GLU A 22 -2.34 -3.16 0.75
N THR A 23 -1.36 -3.21 1.65
CA THR A 23 -0.86 -2.00 2.33
C THR A 23 -0.24 -1.02 1.31
N GLU A 24 0.51 -1.51 0.33
CA GLU A 24 1.07 -0.69 -0.75
C GLU A 24 -0.01 -0.05 -1.63
N THR A 25 -1.09 -0.78 -1.94
CA THR A 25 -2.25 -0.25 -2.66
C THR A 25 -2.89 0.90 -1.90
N GLN A 26 -3.17 0.69 -0.60
CA GLN A 26 -3.76 1.75 0.25
C GLN A 26 -2.86 2.98 0.34
N MET A 27 -1.54 2.80 0.39
CA MET A 27 -0.58 3.92 0.34
C MET A 27 -0.69 4.69 -0.99
N GLY A 28 -0.76 3.97 -2.11
CA GLY A 28 -0.91 4.55 -3.45
C GLY A 28 -2.22 5.32 -3.63
N GLU A 29 -3.34 4.75 -3.21
CA GLU A 29 -4.66 5.39 -3.28
C GLU A 29 -4.71 6.69 -2.47
N ARG A 30 -4.15 6.69 -1.25
CA ARG A 30 -4.05 7.90 -0.42
C ARG A 30 -3.15 8.96 -1.05
N ALA A 31 -2.04 8.57 -1.66
CA ALA A 31 -1.15 9.49 -2.35
C ALA A 31 -1.85 10.13 -3.57
N ALA A 32 -2.55 9.32 -4.36
CA ALA A 32 -3.33 9.80 -5.50
C ALA A 32 -4.43 10.77 -5.05
N LEU A 33 -5.17 10.44 -4.00
CA LEU A 33 -6.19 11.32 -3.42
C LEU A 33 -5.62 12.69 -3.00
N LEU A 34 -4.49 12.70 -2.29
CA LEU A 34 -3.83 13.94 -1.88
C LEU A 34 -3.34 14.75 -3.08
N SER A 35 -2.83 14.10 -4.13
CA SER A 35 -2.40 14.76 -5.37
C SER A 35 -3.57 15.40 -6.09
N ASP A 36 -4.66 14.66 -6.28
CA ASP A 36 -5.85 15.13 -6.99
C ASP A 36 -6.44 16.38 -6.33
N ILE A 37 -6.45 16.42 -4.99
CA ILE A 37 -6.96 17.57 -4.23
C ILE A 37 -5.98 18.75 -4.29
N ALA A 38 -4.68 18.50 -4.20
CA ALA A 38 -3.68 19.55 -4.38
C ALA A 38 -3.78 20.18 -5.77
N ASP A 39 -4.01 19.37 -6.80
CA ASP A 39 -4.22 19.83 -8.17
C ASP A 39 -5.52 20.62 -8.33
N ALA A 40 -6.62 20.14 -7.73
CA ALA A 40 -7.90 20.84 -7.73
C ALA A 40 -7.81 22.21 -7.05
N LEU A 41 -7.20 22.29 -5.86
CA LEU A 41 -7.02 23.53 -5.11
C LEU A 41 -6.11 24.53 -5.82
N SER A 42 -5.11 24.06 -6.56
CA SER A 42 -4.15 24.93 -7.24
C SER A 42 -4.63 25.44 -8.60
N HIS A 43 -5.39 24.64 -9.36
CA HIS A 43 -5.81 24.98 -10.72
C HIS A 43 -7.27 25.40 -10.83
N PHE A 44 -8.14 24.92 -9.93
CA PHE A 44 -9.59 25.14 -10.00
C PHE A 44 -10.18 25.50 -8.62
N PRO A 45 -9.64 26.51 -7.91
CA PRO A 45 -10.06 26.82 -6.53
C PRO A 45 -11.55 27.16 -6.43
N ASP A 46 -12.14 27.80 -7.46
CA ASP A 46 -13.57 28.16 -7.48
C ASP A 46 -14.49 26.96 -7.69
N ALA A 47 -13.96 25.82 -8.15
CA ALA A 47 -14.70 24.59 -8.37
C ALA A 47 -14.60 23.61 -7.18
N VAL A 48 -13.81 23.95 -6.15
CA VAL A 48 -13.67 23.16 -4.93
C VAL A 48 -14.59 23.73 -3.87
N GLU A 49 -15.52 22.93 -3.39
CA GLU A 49 -16.33 23.25 -2.21
C GLU A 49 -15.67 22.66 -0.96
N ILE A 50 -15.40 23.51 0.04
CA ILE A 50 -14.80 23.10 1.32
C ILE A 50 -15.82 23.35 2.43
N GLY A 51 -16.38 22.27 2.97
CA GLY A 51 -17.24 22.28 4.14
C GLY A 51 -16.46 22.17 5.45
N SER A 52 -17.18 22.14 6.57
CA SER A 52 -16.60 21.92 7.90
C SER A 52 -16.01 20.52 8.09
N ASP A 53 -16.47 19.57 7.29
CA ASP A 53 -16.22 18.14 7.42
C ASP A 53 -16.10 17.43 6.06
N HIS A 54 -15.94 18.16 4.96
CA HIS A 54 -15.79 17.55 3.64
C HIS A 54 -15.09 18.47 2.64
N ILE A 55 -14.57 17.87 1.56
CA ILE A 55 -14.15 18.53 0.33
C ILE A 55 -14.91 17.90 -0.83
N ALA A 56 -15.54 18.72 -1.67
CA ALA A 56 -16.19 18.27 -2.90
C ALA A 56 -15.55 18.92 -4.13
N TYR A 57 -15.27 18.11 -5.14
CA TYR A 57 -14.69 18.53 -6.41
C TYR A 57 -15.09 17.56 -7.53
N ALA A 58 -15.57 18.09 -8.65
CA ALA A 58 -16.15 17.30 -9.75
C ALA A 58 -17.21 16.30 -9.22
N ASP A 59 -17.11 15.02 -9.56
CA ASP A 59 -18.02 13.97 -9.09
C ASP A 59 -17.55 13.30 -7.78
N ARG A 60 -16.62 13.92 -7.05
CA ARG A 60 -16.06 13.38 -5.80
C ARG A 60 -16.49 14.19 -4.59
N HIS A 61 -16.81 13.47 -3.52
CA HIS A 61 -17.07 13.97 -2.18
C HIS A 61 -16.17 13.22 -1.22
N ILE A 62 -15.40 13.94 -0.41
CA ILE A 62 -14.41 13.37 0.49
C ILE A 62 -14.73 13.87 1.88
N ASP A 63 -15.17 12.95 2.74
CA ASP A 63 -15.44 13.26 4.14
C ASP A 63 -14.12 13.48 4.90
N ALA A 64 -14.17 14.31 5.95
CA ALA A 64 -13.04 14.55 6.84
C ALA A 64 -12.54 13.26 7.52
N ALA A 65 -13.40 12.25 7.67
CA ALA A 65 -13.02 10.93 8.17
C ALA A 65 -12.15 10.14 7.20
N GLU A 66 -12.23 10.43 5.90
CA GLU A 66 -11.38 9.84 4.86
C GLU A 66 -10.04 10.59 4.75
N TRP A 67 -9.96 11.79 5.33
CA TRP A 67 -8.73 12.56 5.37
C TRP A 67 -7.65 11.84 6.18
N THR A 68 -6.51 11.61 5.54
CA THR A 68 -5.43 10.88 6.20
C THR A 68 -4.72 11.78 7.20
N SER A 69 -4.80 11.46 8.49
CA SER A 69 -4.02 12.20 9.50
C SER A 69 -2.54 11.81 9.45
N LEU A 70 -1.66 12.67 9.98
CA LEU A 70 -0.23 12.32 10.11
C LEU A 70 -0.01 11.03 10.91
N ARG A 71 -0.89 10.75 11.89
CA ARG A 71 -0.86 9.50 12.66
C ARG A 71 -1.18 8.30 11.78
N ASP A 72 -2.15 8.42 10.89
CA ASP A 72 -2.54 7.32 10.00
C ASP A 72 -1.43 7.06 8.97
N ILE A 73 -0.81 8.11 8.42
CA ILE A 73 0.38 7.98 7.55
C ILE A 73 1.50 7.25 8.30
N ALA A 74 1.82 7.68 9.52
CA ALA A 74 2.89 7.07 10.31
C ALA A 74 2.60 5.59 10.61
N THR A 75 1.36 5.26 10.96
CA THR A 75 0.91 3.88 11.18
C THR A 75 1.05 3.06 9.91
N LEU A 76 0.57 3.58 8.77
CA LEU A 76 0.61 2.87 7.49
C LEU A 76 2.05 2.59 7.03
N VAL A 77 2.94 3.57 7.17
CA VAL A 77 4.37 3.41 6.86
C VAL A 77 5.03 2.40 7.81
N HIS A 78 4.67 2.41 9.09
CA HIS A 78 5.21 1.45 10.06
C HIS A 78 4.76 0.03 9.74
N THR A 79 3.46 -0.19 9.51
CA THR A 79 2.89 -1.46 9.09
C THR A 79 3.55 -1.98 7.81
N TRP A 80 3.71 -1.12 6.80
CA TRP A 80 4.41 -1.49 5.57
C TRP A 80 5.84 -1.95 5.83
N ARG A 81 6.61 -1.22 6.66
CA ARG A 81 8.00 -1.59 7.00
C ARG A 81 8.07 -2.95 7.68
N GLU A 82 7.17 -3.22 8.62
CA GLU A 82 7.13 -4.50 9.35
C GLU A 82 6.78 -5.67 8.42
N GLN A 83 5.73 -5.50 7.61
CA GLN A 83 5.32 -6.51 6.64
C GLN A 83 6.43 -6.77 5.62
N ARG A 84 7.07 -5.71 5.11
CA ARG A 84 8.16 -5.79 4.15
C ARG A 84 9.33 -6.58 4.70
N ALA A 85 9.79 -6.23 5.91
CA ALA A 85 10.87 -6.95 6.57
C ALA A 85 10.53 -8.44 6.77
N GLY A 86 9.28 -8.76 7.11
CA GLY A 86 8.81 -10.14 7.23
C GLY A 86 8.83 -10.90 5.91
N VAL A 87 8.33 -10.29 4.84
CA VAL A 87 8.31 -10.89 3.49
C VAL A 87 9.73 -11.09 2.97
N ASP A 88 10.61 -10.09 3.08
CA ASP A 88 11.99 -10.19 2.63
C ASP A 88 12.77 -11.28 3.41
N ALA A 89 12.56 -11.37 4.73
CA ALA A 89 13.19 -12.42 5.54
C ALA A 89 12.75 -13.84 5.10
N MET A 90 11.46 -14.04 4.85
CA MET A 90 10.93 -15.32 4.36
C MET A 90 11.43 -15.64 2.95
N TRP A 91 11.40 -14.65 2.05
CA TRP A 91 11.93 -14.78 0.70
C TRP A 91 13.39 -15.21 0.73
N HIS A 92 14.22 -14.56 1.55
CA HIS A 92 15.63 -14.88 1.67
C HIS A 92 15.92 -16.24 2.32
N ALA A 93 15.04 -16.72 3.19
CA ALA A 93 15.14 -18.05 3.79
C ALA A 93 14.75 -19.19 2.82
N MET A 94 13.91 -18.93 1.82
CA MET A 94 13.52 -19.93 0.83
C MET A 94 14.67 -20.36 -0.08
N SER A 95 14.65 -21.64 -0.47
CA SER A 95 15.52 -22.18 -1.51
C SER A 95 15.16 -21.63 -2.90
N VAL A 96 16.04 -21.88 -3.88
CA VAL A 96 15.79 -21.49 -5.27
C VAL A 96 14.55 -22.22 -5.83
N GLU A 97 14.39 -23.49 -5.48
CA GLU A 97 13.26 -24.32 -5.88
C GLU A 97 11.94 -23.83 -5.27
N GLU A 98 11.95 -23.43 -4.00
CA GLU A 98 10.78 -22.86 -3.34
C GLU A 98 10.37 -21.52 -3.96
N ARG A 99 11.34 -20.61 -4.18
CA ARG A 99 11.10 -19.32 -4.85
C ARG A 99 10.55 -19.46 -6.26
N ALA A 100 10.87 -20.55 -6.98
CA ALA A 100 10.35 -20.80 -8.32
C ALA A 100 8.82 -21.07 -8.34
N THR A 101 8.21 -21.34 -7.17
CA THR A 101 6.79 -21.68 -7.03
C THR A 101 5.93 -20.53 -6.48
N VAL A 102 6.54 -19.41 -6.11
CA VAL A 102 5.86 -18.26 -5.50
C VAL A 102 6.23 -16.95 -6.20
N ASN A 103 5.41 -15.91 -6.02
CA ASN A 103 5.70 -14.60 -6.57
C ASN A 103 6.82 -13.92 -5.79
N ALA A 104 7.76 -13.30 -6.50
CA ALA A 104 8.80 -12.47 -5.89
C ALA A 104 8.17 -11.25 -5.22
N PRO A 105 8.75 -10.76 -4.10
CA PRO A 105 8.31 -9.50 -3.54
C PRO A 105 8.63 -8.36 -4.52
N PRO A 106 7.82 -7.30 -4.57
CA PRO A 106 8.07 -6.16 -5.46
C PRO A 106 9.45 -5.54 -5.16
N ALA A 107 10.09 -4.95 -6.17
CA ALA A 107 11.36 -4.26 -5.95
C ALA A 107 11.16 -2.98 -5.13
N MET A 108 12.09 -2.68 -4.21
CA MET A 108 12.11 -1.41 -3.49
C MET A 108 12.21 -0.22 -4.46
N GLY A 109 11.17 0.61 -4.54
CA GLY A 109 11.14 1.77 -5.43
C GLY A 109 11.07 1.44 -6.92
N GLY A 110 10.76 0.18 -7.28
CA GLY A 110 10.49 -0.18 -8.66
C GLY A 110 9.09 0.28 -9.05
N ALA A 111 8.97 0.95 -10.20
CA ALA A 111 7.67 1.18 -10.82
C ALA A 111 7.04 -0.19 -11.13
N ASP A 112 5.98 -0.54 -10.40
CA ASP A 112 5.15 -1.67 -10.76
C ASP A 112 4.20 -1.18 -11.86
N ALA A 113 4.49 -1.55 -13.11
CA ALA A 113 3.70 -1.14 -14.28
C ALA A 113 2.25 -1.68 -14.24
N THR A 114 1.91 -2.57 -13.31
CA THR A 114 0.53 -3.01 -13.08
C THR A 114 -0.23 -2.15 -12.06
N ARG A 115 0.46 -1.22 -11.39
CA ARG A 115 -0.14 -0.28 -10.44
C ARG A 115 -0.35 1.06 -11.11
N ALA A 116 -1.61 1.50 -11.16
CA ALA A 116 -2.03 2.71 -11.87
C ALA A 116 -1.45 4.04 -11.34
N TRP A 117 -0.65 4.00 -10.27
CA TRP A 117 -0.22 5.17 -9.50
C TRP A 117 1.28 5.49 -9.63
N VAL A 118 2.01 4.84 -10.55
CA VAL A 118 3.43 5.10 -10.84
C VAL A 118 3.64 5.44 -12.32
#